data_AF-A0A5N6F1V4-F1
#
_entry.id   AF-A0A5N6F1V4-F1
#
_cell.length_a   1.000
_cell.length_b   1.000
_cell.length_c   1.000
_cell.angle_alpha   90.00
_cell.angle_beta   90.00
_cell.angle_gamma   90.00
#
_symmetry.space_group_name_H-M   'P 1'
#
loop_
_entity.id
_entity.type
_entity.pdbx_description
1 polymer ?
#
loop_
_entity_poly.entity_id
_entity_poly.type
_entity_poly.pdbx_seq_one_letter_code
_entity_poly.pdbx_strand_id
1 'polypeptide(L)'
;MAVHSGTLPLAFNHIVLPPKLPGKRETEPQVLEVQNDLLSRVIDAVGQLKEISDAKAVVTWESIEKTLRTLGEVSTEGWVNEASLLGALKELQPGNAIILHVALQNACIIIRHLPDEDENIIFETFETSATAESTLAAKDALEWDFPGSAVSLPLCEFENLVFQKSLAGFLERASCEVLDEFCPKIRKAGVKISETRDTVDPAIISQFLMTLLETNGSRTYPSLLRKRVKDDVCWDNAELPWRRESILAGASLIGPVCQKSIDIVTGAFEARWEYFKRSTRRKIESLPQVAEDKDLRLRLPNSLPYLKAILSCSRQSRGACKVIDPTLLDKNSKKDTTEQFSAMTTRYTSLSDMELTMESVTHEIPNEKGKCEALCMEVSRQFEGYMSAVGDAYENDPEQMGVFILCVFELWTQMDKCARVVCPLLADYHPWLIPELLDVLLSRRCHMERLQKVQDYIHERCTKAKVDMTIFSDPCQGGFTDHYFNLKEAENLQKLQQMIETASTVARACKEAELVLINAQYKDLTEKLAATYCNQRRLPDGNHDI
;
A
#
# COMPACT_ATOMS: atom_id res chain seq x y z
N MET A 1 -12.55 -31.44 9.79
CA MET A 1 -11.96 -31.14 11.11
C MET A 1 -12.45 -29.78 11.56
N ALA A 2 -12.77 -29.59 12.84
CA ALA A 2 -13.26 -28.30 13.33
C ALA A 2 -12.15 -27.25 13.21
N VAL A 3 -12.36 -26.21 12.42
CA VAL A 3 -11.49 -25.03 12.39
C VAL A 3 -11.49 -24.45 13.80
N HIS A 4 -10.36 -24.54 14.50
CA HIS A 4 -10.21 -23.85 15.78
C HIS A 4 -10.46 -22.36 15.54
N SER A 5 -11.43 -21.77 16.25
CA SER A 5 -11.93 -20.42 15.95
C SER A 5 -10.87 -19.31 16.03
N GLY A 6 -9.69 -19.61 16.61
CA GLY A 6 -8.53 -18.71 16.70
C GLY A 6 -7.56 -18.77 15.52
N THR A 7 -7.56 -19.81 14.68
CA THR A 7 -6.58 -19.97 13.58
C THR A 7 -6.96 -19.14 12.35
N LEU A 8 -8.25 -18.97 12.08
CA LEU A 8 -8.75 -18.20 10.93
C LEU A 8 -8.29 -16.72 10.96
N PRO A 9 -8.39 -15.98 12.09
CA PRO A 9 -7.84 -14.63 12.19
C PRO A 9 -6.33 -14.54 11.91
N LEU A 10 -5.56 -15.54 12.36
CA LEU A 10 -4.11 -15.58 12.12
C LEU A 10 -3.82 -15.81 10.62
N ALA A 11 -4.42 -16.84 10.03
CA ALA A 11 -4.29 -17.12 8.59
C ALA A 11 -4.75 -15.94 7.71
N PHE A 12 -5.80 -15.23 8.13
CA PHE A 12 -6.29 -14.04 7.45
C PHE A 12 -5.21 -12.96 7.30
N ASN A 13 -4.41 -12.71 8.35
CA ASN A 13 -3.33 -11.72 8.28
C ASN A 13 -2.28 -12.09 7.24
N HIS A 14 -1.91 -13.38 7.12
CA HIS A 14 -0.89 -13.83 6.18
C HIS A 14 -1.38 -13.98 4.73
N ILE A 15 -2.70 -14.13 4.51
CA ILE A 15 -3.30 -14.21 3.18
C ILE A 15 -3.70 -12.83 2.66
N VAL A 16 -4.46 -12.08 3.45
CA VAL A 16 -5.17 -10.88 2.99
C VAL A 16 -4.34 -9.62 3.14
N LEU A 17 -3.41 -9.59 4.10
CA LEU A 17 -2.61 -8.41 4.44
C LEU A 17 -3.49 -7.16 4.65
N PRO A 18 -4.40 -7.18 5.64
CA PRO A 18 -5.29 -6.06 5.91
C PRO A 18 -4.51 -4.79 6.29
N PRO A 19 -5.10 -3.58 6.19
CA PRO A 19 -4.41 -2.33 6.50
C PRO A 19 -3.81 -2.24 7.91
N LYS A 20 -4.34 -3.01 8.86
CA LYS A 20 -3.81 -3.13 10.22
C LYS A 20 -3.31 -4.54 10.46
N LEU A 21 -2.01 -4.74 10.27
CA LEU A 21 -1.32 -5.99 10.57
C LEU A 21 -0.89 -6.05 12.04
N PRO A 22 -0.64 -7.26 12.58
CA PRO A 22 -0.04 -7.41 13.90
C PRO A 22 1.35 -6.77 13.94
N GLY A 23 1.75 -6.19 15.07
CA GLY A 23 3.10 -5.64 15.26
C GLY A 23 4.10 -6.60 15.91
N LYS A 24 3.68 -7.84 16.18
CA LYS A 24 4.45 -8.86 16.88
C LYS A 24 4.29 -10.20 16.17
N ARG A 25 5.40 -10.95 16.01
CA ARG A 25 5.39 -12.32 15.50
C ARG A 25 4.56 -13.25 16.40
N GLU A 26 3.79 -14.12 15.76
CA GLU A 26 3.10 -15.24 16.39
C GLU A 26 4.06 -16.12 17.20
N THR A 27 3.56 -16.84 18.20
CA THR A 27 4.37 -17.84 18.92
C THR A 27 4.66 -19.02 18.00
N GLU A 28 5.75 -19.77 18.24
CA GLU A 28 6.10 -20.93 17.39
C GLU A 28 4.95 -21.95 17.21
N PRO A 29 4.13 -22.28 18.25
CA PRO A 29 2.93 -23.11 18.04
C PRO A 29 1.89 -22.47 17.11
N GLN A 30 1.68 -21.15 17.21
CA GLN A 30 0.74 -20.43 16.35
C GLN A 30 1.23 -20.37 14.90
N VAL A 31 2.53 -20.18 14.68
CA VAL A 31 3.16 -20.25 13.35
C VAL A 31 2.89 -21.63 12.73
N LEU A 32 3.12 -22.70 13.49
CA LEU A 32 2.85 -24.06 13.01
C LEU A 32 1.36 -24.30 12.71
N GLU A 33 0.45 -23.80 13.55
CA GLU A 33 -1.00 -23.85 13.29
C GLU A 33 -1.38 -23.13 12.00
N VAL A 34 -0.83 -21.94 11.77
CA VAL A 34 -1.05 -21.17 10.54
C VAL A 34 -0.52 -21.93 9.33
N GLN A 35 0.70 -22.45 9.39
CA GLN A 35 1.30 -23.18 8.27
C GLN A 35 0.48 -24.44 7.90
N ASN A 36 0.02 -25.18 8.89
CA ASN A 36 -0.83 -26.36 8.68
C ASN A 36 -2.21 -25.98 8.12
N ASP A 37 -2.84 -24.91 8.61
CA ASP A 37 -4.13 -24.42 8.10
C ASP A 37 -4.00 -23.95 6.64
N LEU A 38 -2.93 -23.21 6.32
CA LEU A 38 -2.63 -22.78 4.95
C LEU A 38 -2.39 -23.97 4.02
N LEU A 39 -1.58 -24.95 4.42
CA LEU A 39 -1.31 -26.15 3.64
C LEU A 39 -2.60 -26.96 3.40
N SER A 40 -3.42 -27.16 4.44
CA SER A 40 -4.70 -27.85 4.33
C SER A 40 -5.63 -27.15 3.35
N ARG A 41 -5.74 -25.82 3.40
CA ARG A 41 -6.57 -25.04 2.46
C ARG A 41 -6.10 -25.20 1.02
N VAL A 42 -4.79 -25.20 0.78
CA VAL A 42 -4.24 -25.39 -0.57
C VAL A 42 -4.51 -26.81 -1.06
N ILE A 43 -4.33 -27.84 -0.22
CA ILE A 43 -4.65 -29.23 -0.56
C ILE A 43 -6.14 -29.37 -0.88
N ASP A 44 -7.03 -28.80 -0.06
CA ASP A 44 -8.48 -28.84 -0.27
C ASP A 44 -8.87 -28.15 -1.59
N ALA A 45 -8.24 -27.00 -1.90
CA ALA A 45 -8.45 -26.30 -3.16
C ALA A 45 -7.97 -27.11 -4.36
N VAL A 46 -6.82 -27.76 -4.27
CA VAL A 46 -6.30 -28.67 -5.31
C VAL A 46 -7.25 -29.85 -5.52
N GLY A 47 -7.79 -30.43 -4.44
CA GLY A 47 -8.80 -31.49 -4.51
C GLY A 47 -10.05 -31.05 -5.29
N GLN A 48 -10.57 -29.85 -5.02
CA GLN A 48 -11.71 -29.29 -5.75
C GLN A 48 -11.38 -29.03 -7.23
N LEU A 49 -10.19 -28.50 -7.52
CA LEU A 49 -9.74 -28.23 -8.89
C LEU A 49 -9.56 -29.53 -9.69
N LYS A 50 -9.10 -30.60 -9.04
CA LYS A 50 -8.99 -31.93 -9.63
C LYS A 50 -10.36 -32.48 -10.06
N GLU A 51 -11.41 -32.30 -9.25
CA GLU A 51 -12.77 -32.80 -9.57
C GLU A 51 -13.39 -32.17 -10.81
N ILE A 52 -13.06 -30.91 -11.10
CA ILE A 52 -13.63 -30.16 -12.23
C ILE A 52 -12.76 -30.19 -13.50
N SER A 53 -11.59 -30.83 -13.44
CA SER A 53 -10.59 -30.82 -14.50
C SER A 53 -10.80 -31.91 -15.55
N ASP A 54 -10.24 -31.71 -16.75
CA ASP A 54 -10.23 -32.74 -17.80
C ASP A 54 -9.21 -33.86 -17.49
N ALA A 55 -9.32 -34.99 -18.22
CA ALA A 55 -8.50 -36.18 -17.97
C ALA A 55 -6.98 -35.92 -18.06
N LYS A 56 -6.54 -34.91 -18.81
CA LYS A 56 -5.13 -34.57 -18.96
C LYS A 56 -4.63 -33.72 -17.78
N ALA A 57 -5.44 -32.77 -17.32
CA ALA A 57 -5.12 -31.92 -16.18
C ALA A 57 -5.22 -32.67 -14.84
N VAL A 58 -6.08 -33.70 -14.73
CA VAL A 58 -6.21 -34.53 -13.51
C VAL A 58 -4.87 -35.13 -13.08
N VAL A 59 -4.06 -35.64 -14.02
CA VAL A 59 -2.74 -36.24 -13.70
C VAL A 59 -1.80 -35.21 -13.09
N THR A 60 -1.81 -33.98 -13.61
CA THR A 60 -1.01 -32.87 -13.06
C THR A 60 -1.48 -32.50 -11.66
N TRP A 61 -2.79 -32.44 -11.43
CA TRP A 61 -3.35 -32.16 -10.10
C TRP A 61 -3.06 -33.28 -9.09
N GLU A 62 -3.01 -34.54 -9.52
CA GLU A 62 -2.60 -35.66 -8.68
C GLU A 62 -1.14 -35.55 -8.22
N SER A 63 -0.24 -35.20 -9.13
CA SER A 63 1.16 -34.94 -8.80
C SER A 63 1.31 -33.76 -7.83
N ILE A 64 0.56 -32.68 -8.04
CA ILE A 64 0.56 -31.51 -7.15
C ILE A 64 0.02 -31.86 -5.77
N GLU A 65 -1.11 -32.56 -5.71
CA GLU A 65 -1.72 -33.00 -4.45
C GLU A 65 -0.74 -33.89 -3.68
N LYS A 66 -0.10 -34.84 -4.35
CA LYS A 66 0.93 -35.70 -3.75
C LYS A 66 2.10 -34.88 -3.23
N THR A 67 2.64 -33.95 -4.02
CA THR A 67 3.75 -33.06 -3.64
C THR A 67 3.43 -32.27 -2.37
N LEU A 68 2.21 -31.71 -2.27
CA LEU A 68 1.76 -30.94 -1.10
C LEU A 68 1.55 -31.82 0.13
N ARG A 69 1.05 -33.05 -0.03
CA ARG A 69 0.92 -34.01 1.07
C ARG A 69 2.30 -34.43 1.60
N THR A 70 3.24 -34.71 0.70
CA THR A 70 4.63 -35.04 1.06
C THR A 70 5.31 -33.87 1.79
N LEU A 71 5.06 -32.61 1.40
CA LEU A 71 5.56 -31.44 2.14
C LEU A 71 5.12 -31.47 3.63
N GLY A 72 3.85 -31.79 3.89
CA GLY A 72 3.32 -31.90 5.25
C GLY A 72 3.85 -33.11 6.02
N GLU A 73 4.09 -34.24 5.34
CA GLU A 73 4.64 -35.46 5.94
C GLU A 73 6.13 -35.34 6.30
N VAL A 74 6.89 -34.60 5.48
CA VAL A 74 8.32 -34.38 5.69
C VAL A 74 8.57 -33.26 6.71
N SER A 75 7.65 -32.28 6.81
CA SER A 75 7.75 -31.15 7.73
C SER A 75 6.94 -31.42 9.00
N THR A 76 7.48 -32.20 9.93
CA THR A 76 6.82 -32.50 11.21
C THR A 76 7.30 -31.54 12.30
N GLU A 77 6.36 -30.97 13.07
CA GLU A 77 6.67 -30.09 14.22
C GLU A 77 7.50 -28.83 13.88
N GLY A 78 7.52 -28.42 12.60
CA GLY A 78 8.20 -27.21 12.15
C GLY A 78 9.64 -27.41 11.63
N TRP A 79 10.11 -28.65 11.56
CA TRP A 79 11.41 -28.99 10.96
C TRP A 79 11.31 -30.19 10.01
N VAL A 80 12.41 -30.46 9.29
CA VAL A 80 12.50 -31.54 8.30
C VAL A 80 12.84 -32.85 9.02
N ASN A 81 11.97 -33.86 8.91
CA ASN A 81 12.22 -35.18 9.49
C ASN A 81 13.11 -36.04 8.58
N GLU A 82 14.26 -36.51 9.08
CA GLU A 82 15.21 -37.31 8.28
C GLU A 82 14.55 -38.57 7.70
N ALA A 83 13.79 -39.32 8.50
CA ALA A 83 13.20 -40.59 8.08
C ALA A 83 12.11 -40.41 7.02
N SER A 84 11.20 -39.43 7.22
CA SER A 84 10.17 -39.08 6.24
C SER A 84 10.78 -38.57 4.94
N LEU A 85 11.79 -37.69 5.02
CA LEU A 85 12.49 -37.18 3.84
C LEU A 85 13.19 -38.31 3.08
N LEU A 86 13.90 -39.20 3.79
CA LEU A 86 14.57 -40.34 3.16
C LEU A 86 13.59 -41.28 2.46
N GLY A 87 12.40 -41.48 3.04
CA GLY A 87 11.30 -42.20 2.39
C GLY A 87 10.84 -41.49 1.11
N ALA A 88 10.57 -40.18 1.20
CA ALA A 88 10.12 -39.38 0.07
C ALA A 88 11.15 -39.36 -1.08
N LEU A 89 12.45 -39.23 -0.78
CA LEU A 89 13.53 -39.25 -1.79
C LEU A 89 13.58 -40.58 -2.54
N LYS A 90 13.37 -41.71 -1.86
CA LYS A 90 13.36 -43.05 -2.48
C LYS A 90 12.12 -43.29 -3.34
N GLU A 91 11.00 -42.68 -2.98
CA GLU A 91 9.72 -42.86 -3.66
C GLU A 91 9.45 -41.80 -4.75
N LEU A 92 10.41 -40.92 -5.03
CA LEU A 92 10.28 -39.83 -6.00
C LEU A 92 10.17 -40.35 -7.45
N GLN A 93 8.94 -40.46 -7.93
CA GLN A 93 8.64 -40.89 -9.31
C GLN A 93 8.74 -39.74 -10.32
N PRO A 94 8.97 -40.04 -11.63
CA PRO A 94 8.90 -39.06 -12.71
C PRO A 94 7.58 -38.27 -12.68
N GLY A 95 7.68 -36.96 -12.90
CA GLY A 95 6.56 -36.03 -12.87
C GLY A 95 6.15 -35.55 -11.47
N ASN A 96 6.78 -36.04 -10.39
CA ASN A 96 6.54 -35.56 -9.02
C ASN A 96 7.66 -34.65 -8.52
N ALA A 97 7.37 -33.96 -7.42
CA ALA A 97 8.35 -33.13 -6.72
C ALA A 97 8.26 -33.31 -5.21
N ILE A 98 9.33 -32.92 -4.52
CA ILE A 98 9.38 -32.75 -3.06
C ILE A 98 9.69 -31.29 -2.80
N ILE A 99 8.90 -30.66 -1.92
CA ILE A 99 9.13 -29.29 -1.46
C ILE A 99 9.57 -29.37 0.00
N LEU A 100 10.64 -28.67 0.34
CA LEU A 100 11.17 -28.57 1.69
C LEU A 100 11.26 -27.10 2.09
N HIS A 101 10.75 -26.76 3.25
CA HIS A 101 10.88 -25.44 3.84
C HIS A 101 11.89 -25.51 4.99
N VAL A 102 13.06 -24.90 4.81
CA VAL A 102 14.13 -24.84 5.81
C VAL A 102 14.07 -23.46 6.46
N ALA A 103 13.08 -23.27 7.34
CA ALA A 103 12.69 -21.97 7.89
C ALA A 103 13.86 -21.24 8.57
N LEU A 104 14.65 -21.93 9.39
CA LEU A 104 15.80 -21.34 10.10
C LEU A 104 16.92 -20.86 9.18
N GLN A 105 16.97 -21.36 7.94
CA GLN A 105 17.95 -20.95 6.93
C GLN A 105 17.34 -20.07 5.85
N ASN A 106 16.13 -19.54 6.07
CA ASN A 106 15.44 -18.65 5.13
C ASN A 106 15.38 -19.21 3.68
N ALA A 107 15.25 -20.52 3.53
CA ALA A 107 15.38 -21.18 2.24
C ALA A 107 14.28 -22.22 2.01
N CYS A 108 13.88 -22.35 0.76
CA CYS A 108 13.05 -23.43 0.28
C CYS A 108 13.80 -24.21 -0.80
N ILE A 109 13.62 -25.53 -0.80
CA ILE A 109 14.21 -26.45 -1.76
C ILE A 109 13.08 -27.18 -2.48
N ILE A 110 13.16 -27.25 -3.80
CA ILE A 110 12.29 -28.09 -4.63
C ILE A 110 13.17 -29.12 -5.32
N ILE A 111 12.84 -30.40 -5.14
CA ILE A 111 13.50 -31.53 -5.79
C ILE A 111 12.50 -32.09 -6.79
N ARG A 112 12.76 -31.94 -8.08
CA ARG A 112 11.84 -32.36 -9.16
C ARG A 112 12.44 -33.50 -9.98
N HIS A 113 11.60 -34.48 -10.28
CA HIS A 113 11.90 -35.50 -11.28
C HIS A 113 11.08 -35.17 -12.53
N LEU A 114 11.73 -34.68 -13.59
CA LEU A 114 11.02 -34.29 -14.81
C LEU A 114 10.56 -35.54 -15.59
N PRO A 115 9.37 -35.52 -16.22
CA PRO A 115 8.82 -36.67 -16.93
C PRO A 115 9.44 -36.93 -18.32
N ASP A 116 10.12 -35.93 -18.91
CA ASP A 116 10.63 -35.97 -20.30
C ASP A 116 12.18 -35.99 -20.39
N GLU A 117 12.90 -35.91 -19.26
CA GLU A 117 14.37 -35.99 -19.20
C GLU A 117 14.79 -37.20 -18.35
N ASP A 118 14.92 -38.35 -19.00
CA ASP A 118 14.99 -39.69 -18.39
C ASP A 118 16.18 -39.95 -17.44
N GLU A 119 17.05 -39.00 -17.14
CA GLU A 119 18.25 -39.28 -16.33
C GLU A 119 18.64 -38.21 -15.32
N ASN A 120 17.82 -37.17 -15.06
CA ASN A 120 18.22 -36.10 -14.15
C ASN A 120 17.14 -35.67 -13.14
N ILE A 121 17.58 -35.39 -11.92
CA ILE A 121 16.82 -34.76 -10.86
C ILE A 121 17.23 -33.30 -10.75
N ILE A 122 16.25 -32.40 -10.79
CA ILE A 122 16.49 -30.96 -10.68
C ILE A 122 16.27 -30.53 -9.23
N PHE A 123 17.33 -29.99 -8.63
CA PHE A 123 17.28 -29.28 -7.36
C PHE A 123 17.16 -27.80 -7.63
N GLU A 124 16.21 -27.15 -6.98
CA GLU A 124 16.03 -25.71 -7.04
C GLU A 124 15.96 -25.15 -5.64
N THR A 125 16.56 -23.99 -5.42
CA THR A 125 16.41 -23.26 -4.16
C THR A 125 16.12 -21.80 -4.39
N PHE A 126 15.43 -21.22 -3.43
CA PHE A 126 15.17 -19.80 -3.35
C PHE A 126 15.02 -19.37 -1.90
N GLU A 127 15.26 -18.09 -1.68
CA GLU A 127 15.04 -17.42 -0.41
C GLU A 127 13.53 -17.27 -0.15
N THR A 128 13.10 -17.44 1.10
CA THR A 128 11.68 -17.40 1.47
C THR A 128 11.24 -16.02 1.97
N SER A 129 12.09 -15.32 2.70
CA SER A 129 11.79 -13.99 3.26
C SER A 129 12.87 -12.98 2.91
N ALA A 130 12.47 -11.85 2.34
CA ALA A 130 13.40 -10.78 2.00
C ALA A 130 13.83 -9.98 3.25
N THR A 131 14.95 -9.28 3.15
CA THR A 131 15.43 -8.41 4.24
C THR A 131 14.42 -7.31 4.58
N ALA A 132 14.39 -6.85 5.84
CA ALA A 132 13.50 -5.77 6.25
C ALA A 132 13.68 -4.52 5.39
N GLU A 133 14.92 -4.20 5.05
CA GLU A 133 15.25 -3.08 4.17
C GLU A 133 14.58 -3.24 2.80
N SER A 134 14.70 -4.41 2.17
CA SER A 134 14.11 -4.67 0.86
C SER A 134 12.58 -4.58 0.92
N THR A 135 11.96 -5.20 1.94
CA THR A 135 10.51 -5.19 2.12
C THR A 135 9.98 -3.77 2.36
N LEU A 136 10.63 -2.97 3.22
CA LEU A 136 10.20 -1.60 3.53
C LEU A 136 10.50 -0.60 2.40
N ALA A 137 11.51 -0.86 1.58
CA ALA A 137 11.84 -0.03 0.42
C ALA A 137 10.88 -0.25 -0.77
N ALA A 138 10.18 -1.39 -0.80
CA ALA A 138 9.21 -1.69 -1.84
C ALA A 138 8.00 -0.74 -1.75
N LYS A 139 7.70 -0.03 -2.85
CA LYS A 139 6.57 0.92 -2.89
C LYS A 139 5.19 0.26 -2.82
N ASP A 140 5.08 -1.01 -3.20
CA ASP A 140 3.81 -1.75 -3.24
C ASP A 140 4.03 -3.26 -3.03
N ALA A 141 4.84 -3.89 -3.88
CA ALA A 141 5.20 -5.30 -3.77
C ALA A 141 6.65 -5.52 -4.24
N LEU A 142 7.30 -6.54 -3.68
CA LEU A 142 8.61 -7.00 -4.12
C LEU A 142 8.47 -7.72 -5.47
N GLU A 143 9.25 -7.31 -6.47
CA GLU A 143 9.44 -8.13 -7.67
C GLU A 143 10.52 -9.17 -7.37
N TRP A 144 10.15 -10.45 -7.41
CA TRP A 144 11.00 -11.54 -6.96
C TRP A 144 10.99 -12.68 -7.98
N ASP A 145 12.19 -13.08 -8.40
CA ASP A 145 12.41 -14.19 -9.34
C ASP A 145 12.67 -15.50 -8.61
N PHE A 146 12.04 -16.57 -9.11
CA PHE A 146 12.18 -17.92 -8.59
C PHE A 146 12.44 -18.93 -9.72
N PRO A 147 13.28 -19.96 -9.50
CA PRO A 147 14.17 -20.15 -8.34
C PRO A 147 15.41 -19.23 -8.39
N GLY A 148 16.09 -19.07 -7.26
CA GLY A 148 17.33 -18.29 -7.18
C GLY A 148 18.57 -19.08 -7.67
N SER A 149 18.57 -20.39 -7.50
CA SER A 149 19.60 -21.29 -8.04
C SER A 149 18.99 -22.64 -8.40
N ALA A 150 19.57 -23.32 -9.39
CA ALA A 150 19.15 -24.66 -9.82
C ALA A 150 20.33 -25.53 -10.26
N VAL A 151 20.26 -26.82 -9.91
CA VAL A 151 21.28 -27.83 -10.20
C VAL A 151 20.60 -29.09 -10.73
N SER A 152 21.09 -29.60 -11.84
CA SER A 152 20.71 -30.91 -12.39
C SER A 152 21.68 -31.97 -11.90
N LEU A 153 21.16 -32.99 -11.24
CA LEU A 153 21.92 -34.12 -10.73
C LEU A 153 21.53 -35.39 -11.49
N PRO A 154 22.49 -36.17 -12.02
CA PRO A 154 22.19 -37.46 -12.64
C PRO A 154 21.45 -38.40 -11.68
N LEU A 155 20.48 -39.15 -12.21
CA LEU A 155 19.63 -40.05 -11.45
C LEU A 155 20.46 -41.10 -10.70
N CYS A 156 21.53 -41.62 -11.30
CA CYS A 156 22.43 -42.59 -10.67
C CYS A 156 23.13 -42.03 -9.42
N GLU A 157 23.50 -40.75 -9.43
CA GLU A 157 24.09 -40.06 -8.27
C GLU A 157 23.01 -39.77 -7.22
N PHE A 158 21.80 -39.41 -7.65
CA PHE A 158 20.66 -39.18 -6.75
C PHE A 158 20.20 -40.47 -6.05
N GLU A 159 20.17 -41.61 -6.74
CA GLU A 159 19.77 -42.91 -6.21
C GLU A 159 20.80 -43.53 -5.24
N ASN A 160 21.99 -42.93 -5.14
CA ASN A 160 23.00 -43.36 -4.19
C ASN A 160 22.47 -43.22 -2.75
N LEU A 161 22.27 -44.37 -2.09
CA LEU A 161 21.71 -44.44 -0.73
C LEU A 161 22.53 -43.68 0.31
N VAL A 162 23.86 -43.59 0.13
CA VAL A 162 24.73 -42.83 1.02
C VAL A 162 24.48 -41.34 0.84
N PHE A 163 24.39 -40.88 -0.41
CA PHE A 163 24.07 -39.50 -0.73
C PHE A 163 22.71 -39.10 -0.17
N GLN A 164 21.63 -39.86 -0.44
CA GLN A 164 20.29 -39.53 0.07
C GLN A 164 20.24 -39.46 1.59
N LYS A 165 20.92 -40.38 2.28
CA LYS A 165 21.02 -40.37 3.74
C LYS A 165 21.78 -39.15 4.25
N SER A 166 22.92 -38.83 3.66
CA SER A 166 23.71 -37.65 4.02
C SER A 166 22.94 -36.35 3.75
N LEU A 167 22.22 -36.27 2.64
CA LEU A 167 21.37 -35.13 2.29
C LEU A 167 20.22 -34.97 3.30
N ALA A 168 19.51 -36.06 3.62
CA ALA A 168 18.41 -36.03 4.58
C ALA A 168 18.88 -35.61 5.97
N GLY A 169 19.99 -36.18 6.46
CA GLY A 169 20.55 -35.79 7.76
C GLY A 169 21.12 -34.36 7.79
N PHE A 170 21.68 -33.88 6.68
CA PHE A 170 22.09 -32.47 6.56
C PHE A 170 20.89 -31.53 6.64
N LEU A 171 19.80 -31.82 5.92
CA LEU A 171 18.61 -30.97 5.87
C LEU A 171 17.82 -30.97 7.17
N GLU A 172 17.75 -32.11 7.87
CA GLU A 172 17.21 -32.16 9.24
C GLU A 172 17.99 -31.21 10.16
N ARG A 173 19.32 -31.35 10.22
CA ARG A 173 20.17 -30.50 11.06
C ARG A 173 20.07 -29.02 10.68
N ALA A 174 20.13 -28.71 9.39
CA ALA A 174 19.97 -27.35 8.90
C ALA A 174 18.59 -26.77 9.26
N SER A 175 17.54 -27.59 9.34
CA SER A 175 16.20 -27.13 9.73
C SER A 175 16.01 -26.92 11.24
N CYS A 176 16.88 -27.48 12.09
CA CYS A 176 16.79 -27.39 13.55
C CYS A 176 17.87 -26.51 14.21
N GLU A 177 19.00 -26.28 13.54
CA GLU A 177 20.15 -25.54 14.09
C GLU A 177 20.18 -24.09 13.59
N VAL A 178 20.38 -23.13 14.49
CA VAL A 178 20.65 -21.73 14.12
C VAL A 178 22.15 -21.55 13.91
N LEU A 179 22.55 -21.08 12.73
CA LEU A 179 23.95 -20.83 12.39
C LEU A 179 24.26 -19.34 12.49
N ASP A 180 24.89 -18.95 13.60
CA ASP A 180 25.15 -17.54 13.93
C ASP A 180 25.92 -16.79 12.83
N GLU A 181 26.81 -17.46 12.09
CA GLU A 181 27.59 -16.87 10.99
C GLU A 181 26.71 -16.30 9.85
N PHE A 182 25.54 -16.89 9.62
CA PHE A 182 24.58 -16.47 8.59
C PHE A 182 23.52 -15.50 9.11
N CYS A 183 23.52 -15.20 10.42
CA CYS A 183 22.65 -14.18 11.00
C CYS A 183 23.22 -12.77 10.72
N PRO A 184 22.38 -11.77 10.35
CA PRO A 184 22.80 -10.38 10.19
C PRO A 184 23.50 -9.86 11.46
N LYS A 185 24.51 -9.00 11.30
CA LYS A 185 25.30 -8.49 12.43
C LYS A 185 25.13 -6.98 12.60
N ILE A 186 24.73 -6.54 13.78
CA ILE A 186 24.72 -5.12 14.16
C ILE A 186 25.85 -4.78 15.11
N ARG A 187 26.33 -3.53 15.04
CA ARG A 187 27.26 -2.99 16.04
C ARG A 187 26.49 -2.28 17.14
N LYS A 188 26.59 -2.77 18.37
CA LYS A 188 26.04 -2.12 19.56
C LYS A 188 27.15 -1.93 20.58
N ALA A 189 27.36 -0.69 21.04
CA ALA A 189 28.43 -0.34 21.97
C ALA A 189 29.83 -0.87 21.59
N GLY A 190 30.14 -0.90 20.28
CA GLY A 190 31.44 -1.38 19.76
C GLY A 190 31.56 -2.90 19.53
N VAL A 191 30.58 -3.70 19.96
CA VAL A 191 30.56 -5.16 19.78
C VAL A 191 29.63 -5.54 18.63
N LYS A 192 30.03 -6.51 17.79
CA LYS A 192 29.14 -7.10 16.78
C LYS A 192 28.24 -8.13 17.46
N ILE A 193 26.93 -7.94 17.40
CA ILE A 193 25.91 -8.83 17.95
C ILE A 193 24.99 -9.25 16.81
N SER A 194 24.49 -10.47 16.84
CA SER A 194 23.53 -10.97 15.87
C SER A 194 22.21 -10.23 15.98
N GLU A 195 21.73 -9.74 14.85
CA GLU A 195 20.47 -9.05 14.71
C GLU A 195 19.40 -10.07 14.35
N THR A 196 18.68 -10.52 15.38
CA THR A 196 17.66 -11.56 15.26
C THR A 196 16.35 -11.07 14.66
N ARG A 197 16.17 -9.75 14.44
CA ARG A 197 14.94 -9.17 13.88
C ARG A 197 14.94 -9.11 12.36
N ASP A 198 16.08 -9.38 11.72
CA ASP A 198 16.18 -9.44 10.27
C ASP A 198 16.38 -10.87 9.76
N THR A 199 16.28 -11.08 8.44
CA THR A 199 16.27 -12.42 7.84
C THR A 199 17.67 -13.04 7.79
N VAL A 200 17.72 -14.36 7.95
CA VAL A 200 18.95 -15.16 7.85
C VAL A 200 19.41 -15.21 6.38
N ASP A 201 20.71 -15.14 6.14
CA ASP A 201 21.27 -15.33 4.79
C ASP A 201 21.09 -16.81 4.37
N PRO A 202 20.41 -17.09 3.23
CA PRO A 202 20.14 -18.45 2.78
C PRO A 202 21.37 -19.21 2.27
N ALA A 203 22.58 -18.63 2.30
CA ALA A 203 23.80 -19.17 1.73
C ALA A 203 24.15 -20.61 2.14
N ILE A 204 23.76 -21.09 3.32
CA ILE A 204 23.97 -22.50 3.70
C ILE A 204 23.24 -23.48 2.75
N ILE A 205 22.08 -23.07 2.22
CA ILE A 205 21.31 -23.83 1.23
C ILE A 205 21.65 -23.33 -0.17
N SER A 206 21.50 -22.03 -0.44
CA SER A 206 21.58 -21.46 -1.79
C SER A 206 23.00 -21.46 -2.37
N GLN A 207 24.04 -21.47 -1.52
CA GLN A 207 25.44 -21.51 -1.94
C GLN A 207 26.10 -22.82 -1.55
N PHE A 208 26.19 -23.18 -0.27
CA PHE A 208 26.95 -24.35 0.19
C PHE A 208 26.35 -25.66 -0.33
N LEU A 209 25.08 -25.94 -0.06
CA LEU A 209 24.43 -27.16 -0.58
C LEU A 209 24.42 -27.19 -2.11
N MET A 210 24.05 -26.09 -2.77
CA MET A 210 24.04 -26.06 -4.24
C MET A 210 25.43 -26.27 -4.84
N THR A 211 26.49 -25.70 -4.26
CA THR A 211 27.87 -25.96 -4.70
C THR A 211 28.24 -27.43 -4.55
N LEU A 212 27.85 -28.08 -3.45
CA LEU A 212 28.08 -29.51 -3.26
C LEU A 212 27.32 -30.36 -4.31
N LEU A 213 26.07 -30.00 -4.61
CA LEU A 213 25.29 -30.68 -5.65
C LEU A 213 25.92 -30.46 -7.03
N GLU A 214 26.40 -29.27 -7.34
CA GLU A 214 27.09 -28.95 -8.59
C GLU A 214 28.36 -29.79 -8.78
N THR A 215 29.04 -30.22 -7.71
CA THR A 215 30.24 -31.08 -7.85
C THR A 215 29.96 -32.43 -8.48
N ASN A 216 28.76 -32.98 -8.29
CA ASN A 216 28.34 -34.28 -8.85
C ASN A 216 27.27 -34.13 -9.95
N GLY A 217 26.95 -32.90 -10.32
CA GLY A 217 25.91 -32.57 -11.29
C GLY A 217 26.34 -31.45 -12.21
N SER A 218 25.39 -30.62 -12.62
CA SER A 218 25.65 -29.43 -13.43
C SER A 218 24.65 -28.33 -13.08
N ARG A 219 25.12 -27.09 -13.12
CA ARG A 219 24.26 -25.94 -12.92
C ARG A 219 23.27 -25.81 -14.07
N THR A 220 22.01 -25.52 -13.76
CA THR A 220 20.95 -25.30 -14.76
C THR A 220 20.25 -23.97 -14.55
N TYR A 221 19.56 -23.53 -15.61
CA TYR A 221 18.87 -22.24 -15.64
C TYR A 221 17.43 -22.46 -16.11
N PRO A 222 16.53 -22.88 -15.20
CA PRO A 222 15.12 -23.06 -15.54
C PRO A 222 14.48 -21.71 -15.89
N SER A 223 13.29 -21.76 -16.51
CA SER A 223 12.50 -20.56 -16.75
C SER A 223 12.13 -19.92 -15.42
N LEU A 224 12.55 -18.67 -15.21
CA LEU A 224 12.30 -17.94 -13.97
C LEU A 224 10.84 -17.49 -13.90
N LEU A 225 10.21 -17.73 -12.76
CA LEU A 225 8.93 -17.16 -12.38
C LEU A 225 9.17 -15.83 -11.66
N ARG A 226 8.88 -14.71 -12.33
CA ARG A 226 8.83 -13.40 -11.69
C ARG A 226 7.48 -13.19 -11.02
N LYS A 227 7.47 -12.97 -9.72
CA LYS A 227 6.25 -12.74 -8.93
C LYS A 227 6.31 -11.39 -8.22
N ARG A 228 5.15 -10.74 -8.10
CA ARG A 228 4.94 -9.62 -7.17
C ARG A 228 4.53 -10.18 -5.82
N VAL A 229 5.44 -10.15 -4.86
CA VAL A 229 5.22 -10.65 -3.49
C VAL A 229 4.96 -9.46 -2.59
N LYS A 230 3.75 -9.39 -2.05
CA LYS A 230 3.42 -8.42 -1.01
C LYS A 230 3.86 -9.00 0.34
N ASP A 231 4.68 -8.23 1.05
CA ASP A 231 5.19 -8.54 2.38
C ASP A 231 5.24 -7.23 3.18
N ASP A 232 5.32 -7.33 4.51
CA ASP A 232 5.43 -6.18 5.40
C ASP A 232 6.23 -6.55 6.65
N VAL A 233 6.92 -5.57 7.23
CA VAL A 233 7.66 -5.72 8.48
C VAL A 233 7.03 -4.82 9.52
N CYS A 234 6.04 -5.37 10.22
CA CYS A 234 5.28 -4.64 11.23
C CYS A 234 5.89 -4.84 12.61
N TRP A 235 6.33 -3.74 13.23
CA TRP A 235 6.96 -3.78 14.54
C TRP A 235 6.27 -2.83 15.52
N ASP A 236 5.76 -3.38 16.63
CA ASP A 236 5.15 -2.64 17.73
C ASP A 236 5.76 -3.08 19.07
N ASN A 237 6.93 -2.51 19.38
CA ASN A 237 7.66 -2.73 20.64
C ASN A 237 7.77 -4.22 21.07
N ALA A 238 7.97 -5.10 20.09
CA ALA A 238 8.06 -6.55 20.27
C ALA A 238 9.50 -7.07 20.11
N GLU A 239 9.76 -8.28 20.61
CA GLU A 239 11.05 -8.95 20.44
C GLU A 239 11.36 -9.26 18.97
N LEU A 240 10.38 -9.84 18.26
CA LEU A 240 10.43 -10.08 16.83
C LEU A 240 9.27 -9.36 16.14
N PRO A 241 9.53 -8.67 15.00
CA PRO A 241 8.47 -8.05 14.21
C PRO A 241 7.57 -9.12 13.60
N TRP A 242 6.30 -8.77 13.36
CA TRP A 242 5.44 -9.59 12.53
C TRP A 242 5.91 -9.52 11.07
N ARG A 243 5.93 -10.67 10.40
CA ARG A 243 6.21 -10.80 8.97
C ARG A 243 5.25 -11.82 8.36
N ARG A 244 5.06 -11.75 7.04
CA ARG A 244 4.20 -12.70 6.35
C ARG A 244 4.84 -14.09 6.33
N GLU A 245 4.07 -15.12 6.69
CA GLU A 245 4.52 -16.51 6.60
C GLU A 245 4.78 -16.94 5.15
N SER A 246 5.96 -17.52 4.93
CA SER A 246 6.48 -17.78 3.59
C SER A 246 6.25 -19.20 3.05
N ILE A 247 5.58 -20.09 3.79
CA ILE A 247 5.27 -21.43 3.26
C ILE A 247 4.46 -21.36 1.94
N LEU A 248 3.66 -20.29 1.79
CA LEU A 248 2.90 -19.98 0.56
C LEU A 248 3.79 -19.53 -0.61
N ALA A 249 5.00 -19.04 -0.38
CA ALA A 249 5.94 -18.70 -1.46
C ALA A 249 6.38 -19.97 -2.20
N GLY A 250 6.67 -21.05 -1.47
CA GLY A 250 6.97 -22.36 -2.07
C GLY A 250 5.80 -22.96 -2.86
N ALA A 251 4.58 -22.86 -2.34
CA ALA A 251 3.38 -23.30 -3.07
C ALA A 251 3.10 -22.46 -4.33
N SER A 252 3.60 -21.23 -4.41
CA SER A 252 3.38 -20.37 -5.58
C SER A 252 4.27 -20.69 -6.79
N LEU A 253 5.33 -21.50 -6.61
CA LEU A 253 6.09 -22.08 -7.73
C LEU A 253 5.37 -23.23 -8.45
N ILE A 254 4.19 -23.64 -7.95
CA ILE A 254 3.28 -24.52 -8.69
C ILE A 254 2.55 -23.71 -9.79
N GLY A 255 2.56 -22.37 -9.69
CA GLY A 255 1.92 -21.44 -10.65
C GLY A 255 2.21 -21.75 -12.13
N PRO A 256 3.48 -21.91 -12.57
CA PRO A 256 3.82 -22.28 -13.95
C PRO A 256 3.25 -23.64 -14.39
N VAL A 257 3.22 -24.62 -13.48
CA VAL A 257 2.64 -25.96 -13.74
C VAL A 257 1.11 -25.89 -13.82
N CYS A 258 0.51 -25.03 -13.01
CA CYS A 258 -0.92 -24.75 -12.97
C CYS A 258 -1.37 -23.73 -14.02
N GLN A 259 -0.47 -23.06 -14.75
CA GLN A 259 -0.83 -21.89 -15.58
C GLN A 259 -1.92 -22.26 -16.57
N LYS A 260 -1.78 -23.42 -17.23
CA LYS A 260 -2.79 -23.92 -18.16
C LYS A 260 -4.14 -24.18 -17.49
N SER A 261 -4.14 -24.71 -16.27
CA SER A 261 -5.37 -24.95 -15.50
C SER A 261 -5.96 -23.64 -14.96
N ILE A 262 -5.13 -22.68 -14.56
CA ILE A 262 -5.54 -21.32 -14.17
C ILE A 262 -6.20 -20.62 -15.34
N ASP A 263 -5.64 -20.73 -16.54
CA ASP A 263 -6.22 -20.16 -17.76
C ASP A 263 -7.57 -20.81 -18.10
N ILE A 264 -7.70 -22.14 -17.96
CA ILE A 264 -8.95 -22.87 -18.16
C ILE A 264 -10.02 -22.41 -17.16
N VAL A 265 -9.68 -22.33 -15.87
CA VAL A 265 -10.63 -21.93 -14.81
C VAL A 265 -11.01 -20.46 -14.97
N THR A 266 -10.05 -19.58 -15.27
CA THR A 266 -10.30 -18.15 -15.54
C THR A 266 -11.22 -17.99 -16.73
N GLY A 267 -10.97 -18.71 -17.83
CA GLY A 267 -11.85 -18.72 -18.99
C GLY A 267 -13.26 -19.24 -18.69
N ALA A 268 -13.39 -20.28 -17.86
CA ALA A 268 -14.70 -20.78 -17.42
C ALA A 268 -15.43 -19.76 -16.53
N PHE A 269 -14.72 -19.07 -15.64
CA PHE A 269 -15.26 -18.04 -14.77
C PHE A 269 -15.71 -16.81 -15.56
N GLU A 270 -14.87 -16.34 -16.48
CA GLU A 270 -15.20 -15.26 -17.41
C GLU A 270 -16.40 -15.61 -18.29
N ALA A 271 -16.46 -16.83 -18.84
CA ALA A 271 -17.60 -17.28 -19.63
C ALA A 271 -18.91 -17.29 -18.82
N ARG A 272 -18.84 -17.73 -17.55
CA ARG A 272 -20.00 -17.75 -16.65
C ARG A 272 -20.38 -16.34 -16.20
N TRP A 273 -19.41 -15.46 -16.00
CA TRP A 273 -19.61 -14.05 -15.70
C TRP A 273 -20.23 -13.30 -16.89
N GLU A 274 -19.78 -13.57 -18.12
CA GLU A 274 -20.38 -13.04 -19.35
C GLU A 274 -21.81 -13.55 -19.55
N TYR A 275 -22.06 -14.84 -19.29
CA TYR A 275 -23.40 -15.40 -19.30
C TYR A 275 -24.31 -14.71 -18.27
N PHE A 276 -23.79 -14.49 -17.06
CA PHE A 276 -24.51 -13.74 -16.02
C PHE A 276 -24.79 -12.31 -16.50
N LYS A 277 -23.79 -11.55 -16.97
CA LYS A 277 -23.97 -10.20 -17.51
C LYS A 277 -25.00 -10.14 -18.65
N ARG A 278 -25.04 -11.14 -19.52
CA ARG A 278 -26.03 -11.24 -20.62
C ARG A 278 -27.42 -11.58 -20.11
N SER A 279 -27.54 -12.47 -19.12
CA SER A 279 -28.83 -12.88 -18.56
C SER A 279 -29.44 -11.83 -17.63
N THR A 280 -28.60 -11.03 -16.96
CA THR A 280 -29.01 -9.94 -16.06
C THR A 280 -29.06 -8.58 -16.75
N ARG A 281 -28.60 -8.46 -18.01
CA ARG A 281 -28.78 -7.24 -18.81
C ARG A 281 -30.26 -7.03 -19.09
N ARG A 282 -30.82 -5.96 -18.52
CA ARG A 282 -32.20 -5.52 -18.78
C ARG A 282 -32.36 -5.25 -20.27
N LYS A 283 -33.12 -6.10 -20.98
CA LYS A 283 -33.51 -5.84 -22.37
C LYS A 283 -34.52 -4.70 -22.39
N ILE A 284 -34.08 -3.53 -22.84
CA ILE A 284 -34.98 -2.40 -23.11
C ILE A 284 -35.46 -2.58 -24.54
N GLU A 285 -36.70 -3.05 -24.69
CA GLU A 285 -37.35 -3.05 -26.00
C GLU A 285 -37.61 -1.61 -26.46
N SER A 286 -37.59 -1.37 -27.76
CA SER A 286 -37.86 -0.04 -28.31
C SER A 286 -39.28 0.38 -27.92
N LEU A 287 -39.41 1.56 -27.31
CA LEU A 287 -40.69 2.07 -26.85
C LEU A 287 -41.63 2.26 -28.06
N PRO A 288 -42.83 1.66 -28.07
CA PRO A 288 -43.79 1.89 -29.13
C PRO A 288 -44.18 3.37 -29.15
N GLN A 289 -44.27 3.95 -30.34
CA GLN A 289 -44.56 5.39 -30.51
C GLN A 289 -45.98 5.80 -30.09
N VAL A 290 -46.86 4.83 -29.81
CA VAL A 290 -48.25 5.05 -29.38
C VAL A 290 -48.58 4.08 -28.25
N ALA A 291 -49.16 4.58 -27.16
CA ALA A 291 -49.56 3.78 -26.01
C ALA A 291 -50.82 2.96 -26.34
N GLU A 292 -50.85 1.67 -26.00
CA GLU A 292 -52.05 0.86 -26.12
C GLU A 292 -52.98 1.10 -24.92
N ASP A 293 -54.28 0.81 -25.09
CA ASP A 293 -55.30 1.10 -24.08
C ASP A 293 -55.07 0.35 -22.74
N LYS A 294 -54.31 -0.75 -22.79
CA LYS A 294 -53.84 -1.51 -21.62
C LYS A 294 -52.71 -0.82 -20.86
N ASP A 295 -51.90 -0.02 -21.55
CA ASP A 295 -50.76 0.73 -20.97
C ASP A 295 -51.24 1.99 -20.24
N LEU A 296 -52.43 2.48 -20.60
CA LEU A 296 -53.15 3.53 -19.85
C LEU A 296 -53.76 3.03 -18.53
N ARG A 297 -53.69 1.71 -18.26
CA ARG A 297 -54.32 1.09 -17.08
C ARG A 297 -53.28 0.40 -16.21
N LEU A 298 -52.74 1.14 -15.25
CA LEU A 298 -51.79 0.62 -14.28
C LEU A 298 -52.50 -0.21 -13.20
N ARG A 299 -52.28 -1.53 -13.20
CA ARG A 299 -52.72 -2.41 -12.12
C ARG A 299 -51.71 -2.34 -10.97
N LEU A 300 -52.13 -1.81 -9.83
CA LEU A 300 -51.32 -1.73 -8.62
C LEU A 300 -51.86 -2.71 -7.55
N PRO A 301 -51.61 -4.02 -7.69
CA PRO A 301 -52.22 -5.03 -6.82
C PRO A 301 -51.78 -4.91 -5.35
N ASN A 302 -50.59 -4.36 -5.10
CA ASN A 302 -50.01 -4.22 -3.76
C ASN A 302 -50.17 -2.82 -3.16
N SER A 303 -50.76 -1.87 -3.89
CA SER A 303 -50.93 -0.50 -3.39
C SER A 303 -52.21 -0.31 -2.58
N LEU A 304 -53.14 -1.27 -2.59
CA LEU A 304 -54.40 -1.16 -1.87
C LEU A 304 -54.23 -0.91 -0.35
N PRO A 305 -53.32 -1.58 0.39
CA PRO A 305 -53.09 -1.29 1.79
C PRO A 305 -52.51 0.11 2.03
N TYR A 306 -51.58 0.53 1.17
CA TYR A 306 -50.94 1.85 1.22
C TYR A 306 -51.92 2.99 0.88
N LEU A 307 -52.74 2.82 -0.17
CA LEU A 307 -53.77 3.78 -0.56
C LEU A 307 -54.90 3.83 0.48
N LYS A 308 -55.27 2.69 1.09
CA LYS A 308 -56.18 2.67 2.24
C LYS A 308 -55.59 3.41 3.43
N ALA A 309 -54.29 3.25 3.71
CA ALA A 309 -53.59 3.98 4.78
C ALA A 309 -53.63 5.49 4.54
N ILE A 310 -53.32 5.95 3.32
CA ILE A 310 -53.39 7.38 2.93
C ILE A 310 -54.82 7.92 3.01
N LEU A 311 -55.79 7.19 2.46
CA LEU A 311 -57.20 7.60 2.49
C LEU A 311 -57.75 7.63 3.93
N SER A 312 -57.30 6.70 4.78
CA SER A 312 -57.61 6.70 6.22
C SER A 312 -56.91 7.81 7.00
N CYS A 313 -55.71 8.22 6.60
CA CYS A 313 -55.03 9.41 7.16
C CYS A 313 -55.77 10.71 6.82
N SER A 314 -56.51 10.77 5.71
CA SER A 314 -57.28 11.99 5.37
C SER A 314 -58.51 12.24 6.26
N ARG A 315 -58.92 11.27 7.09
CA ARG A 315 -60.07 11.38 8.00
C ARG A 315 -59.69 11.60 9.46
N GLN A 316 -58.40 11.57 9.81
CA GLN A 316 -57.98 12.15 11.08
C GLN A 316 -57.99 13.66 10.88
N SER A 317 -59.01 14.30 11.47
CA SER A 317 -59.22 15.74 11.64
C SER A 317 -58.19 16.60 10.90
N ARG A 318 -58.65 17.36 9.90
CA ARG A 318 -57.99 18.61 9.50
C ARG A 318 -57.97 19.55 10.71
N GLY A 319 -57.13 19.27 11.70
CA GLY A 319 -56.57 20.29 12.55
C GLY A 319 -55.79 21.18 11.62
N ALA A 320 -56.20 22.45 11.55
CA ALA A 320 -55.50 23.49 10.83
C ALA A 320 -53.98 23.27 10.95
N CYS A 321 -53.26 23.27 9.81
CA CYS A 321 -51.81 23.32 9.82
C CYS A 321 -51.42 24.51 10.67
N LYS A 322 -51.05 24.27 11.93
CA LYS A 322 -50.47 25.29 12.77
C LYS A 322 -49.06 25.42 12.25
N VAL A 323 -48.80 26.50 11.52
CA VAL A 323 -47.46 27.02 11.36
C VAL A 323 -46.91 27.18 12.78
N ILE A 324 -46.00 26.28 13.16
CA ILE A 324 -45.30 26.40 14.43
C ILE A 324 -44.24 27.46 14.19
N ASP A 325 -44.50 28.67 14.67
CA ASP A 325 -43.51 29.71 14.82
C ASP A 325 -42.34 29.14 15.66
N PRO A 326 -41.08 29.13 15.15
CA PRO A 326 -39.93 28.61 15.87
C PRO A 326 -39.76 29.22 17.27
N THR A 327 -40.28 30.44 17.48
CA THR A 327 -40.24 31.13 18.79
C THR A 327 -41.16 30.52 19.85
N LEU A 328 -42.09 29.62 19.49
CA LEU A 328 -43.02 28.95 20.41
C LEU A 328 -42.49 27.62 20.99
N LEU A 329 -41.43 27.05 20.41
CA LEU A 329 -40.78 25.83 20.91
C LEU A 329 -40.00 26.07 22.22
N ASP A 330 -39.63 27.32 22.48
CA ASP A 330 -38.79 27.72 23.61
C ASP A 330 -39.50 27.64 24.97
N LYS A 331 -40.85 27.63 24.99
CA LYS A 331 -41.62 27.79 26.23
C LYS A 331 -42.06 26.50 26.92
N ASN A 332 -41.97 25.34 26.28
CA ASN A 332 -42.67 24.13 26.78
C ASN A 332 -41.85 22.82 26.84
N SER A 333 -40.51 22.85 26.75
CA SER A 333 -39.77 21.60 26.56
C SER A 333 -38.76 21.27 27.66
N LYS A 334 -38.76 20.00 28.08
CA LYS A 334 -37.82 19.44 29.06
C LYS A 334 -36.44 19.20 28.40
N LYS A 335 -35.59 20.21 28.50
CA LYS A 335 -34.13 20.23 28.81
C LYS A 335 -33.09 19.32 28.14
N ASP A 336 -33.36 18.44 27.18
CA ASP A 336 -32.22 17.70 26.54
C ASP A 336 -32.40 17.40 25.05
N THR A 337 -33.50 16.76 24.65
CA THR A 337 -33.72 16.43 23.22
C THR A 337 -34.06 17.66 22.38
N THR A 338 -34.85 18.59 22.90
CA THR A 338 -35.22 19.82 22.16
C THR A 338 -34.05 20.78 22.00
N GLU A 339 -33.10 20.80 22.94
CA GLU A 339 -31.89 21.63 22.86
C GLU A 339 -30.94 21.12 21.76
N GLN A 340 -30.84 19.80 21.60
CA GLN A 340 -30.08 19.20 20.49
C GLN A 340 -30.75 19.47 19.13
N PHE A 341 -32.08 19.37 19.04
CA PHE A 341 -32.80 19.70 17.82
C PHE A 341 -32.77 21.21 17.50
N SER A 342 -32.87 22.09 18.49
CA SER A 342 -32.76 23.54 18.27
C SER A 342 -31.34 23.94 17.89
N ALA A 343 -30.31 23.36 18.51
CA ALA A 343 -28.90 23.58 18.15
C ALA A 343 -28.61 23.11 16.72
N MET A 344 -29.09 21.92 16.34
CA MET A 344 -28.96 21.40 14.98
C MET A 344 -29.68 22.28 13.96
N THR A 345 -30.93 22.65 14.23
CA THR A 345 -31.72 23.52 13.33
C THR A 345 -31.08 24.89 13.17
N THR A 346 -30.59 25.47 14.27
CA THR A 346 -29.89 26.76 14.26
C THR A 346 -28.61 26.69 13.42
N ARG A 347 -27.83 25.61 13.55
CA ARG A 347 -26.60 25.39 12.78
C ARG A 347 -26.87 25.34 11.28
N TYR A 348 -27.78 24.48 10.82
CA TYR A 348 -28.08 24.37 9.39
C TYR A 348 -28.79 25.60 8.82
N THR A 349 -29.64 26.27 9.59
CA THR A 349 -30.28 27.54 9.16
C THR A 349 -29.21 28.62 8.98
N SER A 350 -28.27 28.74 9.94
CA SER A 350 -27.16 29.69 9.83
C SER A 350 -26.24 29.40 8.64
N LEU A 351 -25.98 28.13 8.32
CA LEU A 351 -25.18 27.75 7.15
C LEU A 351 -25.91 28.09 5.85
N SER A 352 -27.20 27.79 5.77
CA SER A 352 -28.03 28.14 4.61
C SER A 352 -28.12 29.67 4.42
N ASP A 353 -28.23 30.44 5.50
CA ASP A 353 -28.22 31.91 5.44
C ASP A 353 -26.88 32.46 4.95
N MET A 354 -25.76 31.85 5.37
CA MET A 354 -24.42 32.20 4.86
C MET A 354 -24.31 31.91 3.36
N GLU A 355 -24.76 30.75 2.90
CA GLU A 355 -24.75 30.35 1.48
C GLU A 355 -25.62 31.28 0.61
N LEU A 356 -26.81 31.64 1.10
CA LEU A 356 -27.69 32.61 0.43
C LEU A 356 -27.05 34.00 0.36
N THR A 357 -26.38 34.42 1.44
CA THR A 357 -25.66 35.69 1.46
C THR A 357 -24.54 35.68 0.43
N MET A 358 -23.73 34.61 0.39
CA MET A 358 -22.64 34.44 -0.57
C MET A 358 -23.12 34.44 -2.03
N GLU A 359 -24.27 33.79 -2.30
CA GLU A 359 -24.88 33.80 -3.63
C GLU A 359 -25.36 35.20 -4.04
N SER A 360 -25.89 35.98 -3.11
CA SER A 360 -26.39 37.34 -3.38
C SER A 360 -25.27 38.37 -3.58
N VAL A 361 -24.08 38.08 -3.07
CA VAL A 361 -22.96 39.00 -3.02
C VAL A 361 -22.13 38.90 -4.31
N THR A 362 -22.44 39.76 -5.27
CA THR A 362 -21.61 40.00 -6.46
C THR A 362 -20.69 41.18 -6.19
N HIS A 363 -19.46 40.91 -5.74
CA HIS A 363 -18.46 41.96 -5.57
C HIS A 363 -17.91 42.41 -6.92
N GLU A 364 -18.21 43.65 -7.32
CA GLU A 364 -17.46 44.32 -8.39
C GLU A 364 -16.00 44.49 -7.95
N ILE A 365 -15.06 44.02 -8.77
CA ILE A 365 -13.64 44.05 -8.41
C ILE A 365 -13.10 45.47 -8.58
N PRO A 366 -12.55 46.09 -7.53
CA PRO A 366 -11.93 47.39 -7.64
C PRO A 366 -10.74 47.37 -8.61
N ASN A 367 -10.46 48.47 -9.29
CA ASN A 367 -9.25 48.60 -10.13
C ASN A 367 -8.03 49.11 -9.34
N GLU A 368 -8.21 49.50 -8.07
CA GLU A 368 -7.16 50.05 -7.21
C GLU A 368 -6.54 48.96 -6.33
N LYS A 369 -5.20 48.85 -6.35
CA LYS A 369 -4.44 47.83 -5.60
C LYS A 369 -4.81 47.75 -4.12
N GLY A 370 -4.84 48.87 -3.40
CA GLY A 370 -5.16 48.87 -1.96
C GLY A 370 -6.61 48.48 -1.64
N LYS A 371 -7.57 48.76 -2.54
CA LYS A 371 -8.96 48.32 -2.39
C LYS A 371 -9.11 46.83 -2.67
N CYS A 372 -8.37 46.30 -3.64
CA CYS A 372 -8.30 44.86 -3.90
C CYS A 372 -7.64 44.08 -2.76
N GLU A 373 -6.60 44.63 -2.14
CA GLU A 373 -5.98 44.02 -0.95
C GLU A 373 -6.98 43.93 0.21
N ALA A 374 -7.70 45.02 0.49
CA ALA A 374 -8.75 45.02 1.51
C ALA A 374 -9.88 44.02 1.21
N LEU A 375 -10.32 43.96 -0.06
CA LEU A 375 -11.35 43.02 -0.50
C LEU A 375 -10.88 41.56 -0.42
N CYS A 376 -9.64 41.26 -0.83
CA CYS A 376 -9.03 39.93 -0.66
C CYS A 376 -9.07 39.49 0.81
N MET A 377 -8.69 40.38 1.73
CA MET A 377 -8.66 40.06 3.16
C MET A 377 -10.07 39.82 3.72
N GLU A 378 -11.07 40.56 3.24
CA GLU A 378 -12.46 40.36 3.63
C GLU A 378 -13.00 39.02 3.12
N VAL A 379 -12.81 38.71 1.84
CA VAL A 379 -13.23 37.43 1.25
C VAL A 379 -12.48 36.26 1.91
N SER A 380 -11.20 36.42 2.27
CA SER A 380 -10.44 35.41 3.01
C SER A 380 -11.04 35.11 4.38
N ARG A 381 -11.51 36.14 5.11
CA ARG A 381 -12.19 35.94 6.40
C ARG A 381 -13.52 35.21 6.22
N GLN A 382 -14.27 35.54 5.17
CA GLN A 382 -15.51 34.83 4.85
C GLN A 382 -15.26 33.37 4.49
N PHE A 383 -14.20 33.11 3.71
CA PHE A 383 -13.75 31.77 3.36
C PHE A 383 -13.42 30.94 4.60
N GLU A 384 -12.54 31.44 5.47
CA GLU A 384 -12.13 30.76 6.69
C GLU A 384 -13.31 30.57 7.66
N GLY A 385 -14.14 31.59 7.82
CA GLY A 385 -15.33 31.55 8.67
C GLY A 385 -16.34 30.51 8.21
N TYR A 386 -16.59 30.41 6.90
CA TYR A 386 -17.51 29.43 6.33
C TYR A 386 -16.97 28.00 6.38
N MET A 387 -15.69 27.80 6.00
CA MET A 387 -15.02 26.50 6.15
C MET A 387 -15.09 25.98 7.60
N SER A 388 -14.85 26.86 8.58
CA SER A 388 -14.95 26.52 10.00
C SER A 388 -16.38 26.29 10.48
N ALA A 389 -17.36 27.04 9.97
CA ALA A 389 -18.76 26.91 10.36
C ALA A 389 -19.39 25.60 9.84
N VAL A 390 -19.01 25.18 8.62
CA VAL A 390 -19.47 23.92 8.01
C VAL A 390 -18.93 22.74 8.82
N GLY A 391 -17.61 22.63 9.01
CA GLY A 391 -17.01 21.54 9.78
C GLY A 391 -17.49 20.15 9.30
N ASP A 392 -18.07 19.37 10.21
CA ASP A 392 -18.64 18.03 9.95
C ASP A 392 -20.10 18.02 9.45
N ALA A 393 -20.73 19.19 9.28
CA ALA A 393 -22.18 19.27 9.02
C ALA A 393 -22.62 18.56 7.72
N TYR A 394 -21.75 18.50 6.70
CA TYR A 394 -22.11 17.98 5.38
C TYR A 394 -21.45 16.63 5.04
N GLU A 395 -20.73 15.98 5.98
CA GLU A 395 -19.91 14.78 5.71
C GLU A 395 -20.70 13.60 5.11
N ASN A 396 -22.01 13.53 5.36
CA ASN A 396 -22.89 12.45 4.89
C ASN A 396 -23.95 12.91 3.87
N ASP A 397 -23.90 14.16 3.41
CA ASP A 397 -24.85 14.70 2.43
C ASP A 397 -24.11 15.19 1.18
N PRO A 398 -24.07 14.40 0.09
CA PRO A 398 -23.35 14.77 -1.12
C PRO A 398 -23.95 15.99 -1.84
N GLU A 399 -25.25 16.27 -1.66
CA GLU A 399 -25.86 17.47 -2.27
C GLU A 399 -25.38 18.73 -1.54
N GLN A 400 -25.36 18.71 -0.21
CA GLN A 400 -24.88 19.85 0.60
C GLN A 400 -23.37 20.03 0.50
N MET A 401 -22.60 18.93 0.45
CA MET A 401 -21.17 18.96 0.16
C MET A 401 -20.90 19.63 -1.20
N GLY A 402 -21.75 19.36 -2.19
CA GLY A 402 -21.64 19.99 -3.51
C GLY A 402 -21.89 21.50 -3.48
N VAL A 403 -22.88 21.97 -2.72
CA VAL A 403 -23.16 23.40 -2.51
C VAL A 403 -22.00 24.08 -1.80
N PHE A 404 -21.47 23.44 -0.75
CA PHE A 404 -20.31 23.92 -0.02
C PHE A 404 -19.09 24.12 -0.91
N ILE A 405 -18.72 23.10 -1.69
CA ILE A 405 -17.60 23.18 -2.63
C ILE A 405 -17.83 24.32 -3.63
N LEU A 406 -19.05 24.45 -4.18
CA LEU A 406 -19.37 25.54 -5.10
C LEU A 406 -19.16 26.93 -4.47
N CYS A 407 -19.66 27.17 -3.26
CA CYS A 407 -19.49 28.44 -2.55
C CYS A 407 -18.00 28.75 -2.29
N VAL A 408 -17.22 27.75 -1.89
CA VAL A 408 -15.77 27.86 -1.68
C VAL A 408 -15.05 28.30 -2.95
N PHE A 409 -15.38 27.72 -4.11
CA PHE A 409 -14.78 28.08 -5.39
C PHE A 409 -15.25 29.45 -5.93
N GLU A 410 -16.46 29.89 -5.60
CA GLU A 410 -16.93 31.24 -5.91
C GLU A 410 -16.13 32.29 -5.12
N LEU A 411 -15.91 32.07 -3.81
CA LEU A 411 -15.07 32.94 -2.97
C LEU A 411 -13.62 32.95 -3.47
N TRP A 412 -13.06 31.77 -3.78
CA TRP A 412 -11.74 31.67 -4.38
C TRP A 412 -11.62 32.47 -5.68
N THR A 413 -12.62 32.39 -6.55
CA THR A 413 -12.67 33.14 -7.82
C THR A 413 -12.61 34.65 -7.58
N GLN A 414 -13.29 35.15 -6.54
CA GLN A 414 -13.23 36.57 -6.17
C GLN A 414 -11.83 36.96 -5.66
N MET A 415 -11.22 36.11 -4.83
CA MET A 415 -9.86 36.31 -4.34
C MET A 415 -8.83 36.31 -5.46
N ASP A 416 -8.90 35.35 -6.40
CA ASP A 416 -7.97 35.28 -7.54
C ASP A 416 -8.10 36.51 -8.45
N LYS A 417 -9.32 36.99 -8.70
CA LYS A 417 -9.54 38.21 -9.47
C LYS A 417 -8.88 39.44 -8.81
N CYS A 418 -9.00 39.57 -7.49
CA CYS A 418 -8.37 40.66 -6.74
C CYS A 418 -6.84 40.48 -6.69
N ALA A 419 -6.34 39.26 -6.46
CA ALA A 419 -4.92 38.94 -6.44
C ALA A 419 -4.22 39.29 -7.76
N ARG A 420 -4.89 39.08 -8.90
CA ARG A 420 -4.37 39.49 -10.22
C ARG A 420 -4.25 41.01 -10.39
N VAL A 421 -5.07 41.81 -9.72
CA VAL A 421 -4.92 43.27 -9.71
C VAL A 421 -3.72 43.68 -8.85
N VAL A 422 -3.52 43.01 -7.73
CA VAL A 422 -2.43 43.28 -6.78
C VAL A 422 -1.06 42.85 -7.33
N CYS A 423 -1.03 41.68 -7.96
CA CYS A 423 0.15 41.07 -8.57
C CYS A 423 -0.19 40.58 -10.00
N PRO A 424 -0.01 41.43 -11.03
CA PRO A 424 -0.32 41.08 -12.41
C PRO A 424 0.46 39.87 -12.94
N LEU A 425 1.64 39.59 -12.38
CA LEU A 425 2.46 38.42 -12.74
C LEU A 425 1.69 37.10 -12.60
N LEU A 426 0.74 37.00 -11.66
CA LEU A 426 -0.07 35.80 -11.44
C LEU A 426 -0.87 35.39 -12.69
N ALA A 427 -1.25 36.36 -13.55
CA ALA A 427 -2.02 36.08 -14.76
C ALA A 427 -1.22 35.27 -15.80
N ASP A 428 0.10 35.34 -15.77
CA ASP A 428 0.98 34.68 -16.74
C ASP A 428 1.20 33.18 -16.42
N TYR A 429 0.83 32.73 -15.22
CA TYR A 429 0.98 31.35 -14.75
C TYR A 429 -0.36 30.62 -14.67
N HIS A 430 -0.29 29.29 -14.83
CA HIS A 430 -1.45 28.41 -14.74
C HIS A 430 -1.97 28.37 -13.29
N PRO A 431 -3.29 28.49 -13.04
CA PRO A 431 -3.87 28.52 -11.69
C PRO A 431 -3.84 27.17 -10.96
N TRP A 432 -3.17 26.15 -11.52
CA TRP A 432 -3.16 24.73 -11.12
C TRP A 432 -4.52 24.01 -11.22
N LEU A 433 -5.62 24.71 -10.99
CA LEU A 433 -6.98 24.20 -11.12
C LEU A 433 -7.37 24.01 -12.60
N ILE A 434 -8.12 22.94 -12.88
CA ILE A 434 -8.72 22.66 -14.19
C ILE A 434 -10.25 22.66 -14.08
N PRO A 435 -11.00 23.14 -15.11
CA PRO A 435 -12.45 23.22 -15.05
C PRO A 435 -13.13 21.87 -14.77
N GLU A 436 -12.57 20.78 -15.29
CA GLU A 436 -13.10 19.41 -15.20
C GLU A 436 -13.09 18.86 -13.77
N LEU A 437 -12.29 19.46 -12.86
CA LEU A 437 -12.26 19.09 -11.44
C LEU A 437 -13.64 19.22 -10.77
N LEU A 438 -14.50 20.10 -11.31
CA LEU A 438 -15.80 20.42 -10.73
C LEU A 438 -16.98 19.71 -11.43
N ASP A 439 -16.73 18.88 -12.46
CA ASP A 439 -17.79 18.21 -13.25
C ASP A 439 -18.62 17.19 -12.43
N VAL A 440 -18.12 16.78 -11.27
CA VAL A 440 -18.76 15.79 -10.39
C VAL A 440 -19.85 16.44 -9.50
N LEU A 441 -19.95 17.77 -9.46
CA LEU A 441 -20.90 18.51 -8.63
C LEU A 441 -22.28 18.58 -9.30
N LEU A 442 -23.13 17.56 -9.13
CA LEU A 442 -24.48 17.52 -9.70
C LEU A 442 -25.55 17.80 -8.63
N SER A 443 -25.95 19.06 -8.46
CA SER A 443 -27.14 19.39 -7.68
C SER A 443 -27.89 20.59 -8.28
N ARG A 444 -29.02 20.35 -8.97
CA ARG A 444 -29.98 21.38 -9.45
C ARG A 444 -29.48 22.37 -10.51
N ARG A 445 -30.42 22.87 -11.31
CA ARG A 445 -30.15 23.82 -12.41
C ARG A 445 -29.51 25.13 -11.95
N CYS A 446 -29.97 25.69 -10.84
CA CYS A 446 -29.43 26.94 -10.30
C CYS A 446 -27.93 26.84 -9.94
N HIS A 447 -27.49 25.72 -9.36
CA HIS A 447 -26.09 25.53 -9.03
C HIS A 447 -25.25 25.21 -10.26
N MET A 448 -25.80 24.52 -11.27
CA MET A 448 -25.10 24.31 -12.55
C MET A 448 -24.81 25.64 -13.27
N GLU A 449 -25.75 26.59 -13.26
CA GLU A 449 -25.55 27.92 -13.83
C GLU A 449 -24.48 28.72 -13.07
N ARG A 450 -24.39 28.55 -11.74
CA ARG A 450 -23.32 29.14 -10.90
C ARG A 450 -21.97 28.49 -11.17
N LEU A 451 -21.93 27.16 -11.19
CA LEU A 451 -20.75 26.36 -11.45
C LEU A 451 -20.14 26.68 -12.82
N GLN A 452 -20.98 26.82 -13.84
CA GLN A 452 -20.53 27.18 -15.19
C GLN A 452 -19.72 28.49 -15.19
N LYS A 453 -20.13 29.50 -14.42
CA LYS A 453 -19.38 30.78 -14.31
C LYS A 453 -17.99 30.59 -13.71
N VAL A 454 -17.85 29.68 -12.74
CA VAL A 454 -16.55 29.33 -12.13
C VAL A 454 -15.70 28.56 -13.14
N GLN A 455 -16.27 27.58 -13.83
CA GLN A 455 -15.56 26.79 -14.84
C GLN A 455 -15.09 27.65 -16.01
N ASP A 456 -15.94 28.55 -16.51
CA ASP A 456 -15.59 29.52 -17.56
C ASP A 456 -14.42 30.41 -17.12
N TYR A 457 -14.43 30.86 -15.86
CA TYR A 457 -13.34 31.67 -15.30
C TYR A 457 -12.02 30.91 -15.21
N ILE A 458 -12.04 29.67 -14.69
CA ILE A 458 -10.85 28.84 -14.60
C ILE A 458 -10.31 28.54 -16.01
N HIS A 459 -11.20 28.21 -16.94
CA HIS A 459 -10.82 27.96 -18.34
C HIS A 459 -10.17 29.19 -18.99
N GLU A 460 -10.74 30.38 -18.79
CA GLU A 460 -10.15 31.65 -19.23
C GLU A 460 -8.76 31.87 -18.62
N ARG A 461 -8.57 31.51 -17.35
CA ARG A 461 -7.28 31.63 -16.66
C ARG A 461 -6.23 30.66 -17.21
N CYS A 462 -6.60 29.41 -17.48
CA CYS A 462 -5.74 28.41 -18.07
C CYS A 462 -5.30 28.82 -19.48
N THR A 463 -6.24 29.29 -20.31
CA THR A 463 -5.97 29.69 -21.70
C THR A 463 -5.14 30.96 -21.83
N LYS A 464 -5.22 31.88 -20.86
CA LYS A 464 -4.42 33.12 -20.84
C LYS A 464 -3.03 32.96 -20.23
N ALA A 465 -2.76 31.84 -19.55
CA ALA A 465 -1.43 31.57 -19.00
C ALA A 465 -0.40 31.49 -20.13
N LYS A 466 0.74 32.16 -19.96
CA LYS A 466 1.84 32.19 -20.93
C LYS A 466 2.84 31.07 -20.69
N VAL A 467 2.96 30.65 -19.43
CA VAL A 467 3.88 29.63 -18.98
C VAL A 467 3.08 28.42 -18.52
N ASP A 468 3.46 27.24 -19.00
CA ASP A 468 2.92 25.95 -18.55
C ASP A 468 3.57 25.53 -17.23
N MET A 469 3.52 26.43 -16.24
CA MET A 469 3.99 26.23 -14.87
C MET A 469 3.01 26.89 -13.92
N THR A 470 2.98 26.41 -12.69
CA THR A 470 2.13 26.95 -11.62
C THR A 470 2.96 27.75 -10.63
N ILE A 471 2.30 28.62 -9.87
CA ILE A 471 2.95 29.38 -8.79
C ILE A 471 3.46 28.50 -7.63
N PHE A 472 3.03 27.24 -7.59
CA PHE A 472 3.42 26.23 -6.60
C PHE A 472 4.57 25.33 -7.07
N SER A 473 5.10 25.57 -8.27
CA SER A 473 6.23 24.80 -8.79
C SER A 473 7.51 25.12 -8.00
N ASP A 474 8.40 24.14 -7.87
CA ASP A 474 9.68 24.33 -7.20
C ASP A 474 10.48 25.50 -7.83
N PRO A 475 11.28 26.23 -7.04
CA PRO A 475 12.08 27.34 -7.55
C PRO A 475 12.99 26.89 -8.71
N CYS A 476 12.69 27.38 -9.90
CA CYS A 476 13.40 27.08 -11.12
C CYS A 476 13.49 28.32 -12.01
N GLN A 477 14.45 28.32 -12.93
CA GLN A 477 14.63 29.41 -13.88
C GLN A 477 13.39 29.55 -14.78
N GLY A 478 12.84 30.76 -14.86
CA GLY A 478 11.56 31.03 -15.55
C GLY A 478 10.29 30.69 -14.74
N GLY A 479 10.45 30.08 -13.56
CA GLY A 479 9.37 29.86 -12.61
C GLY A 479 8.86 31.15 -11.98
N PHE A 480 7.71 31.09 -11.31
CA PHE A 480 7.08 32.27 -10.70
C PHE A 480 8.00 32.98 -9.71
N THR A 481 8.70 32.21 -8.88
CA THR A 481 9.61 32.74 -7.85
C THR A 481 10.80 33.48 -8.46
N ASP A 482 11.37 32.97 -9.55
CA ASP A 482 12.47 33.60 -10.30
C ASP A 482 12.00 34.91 -10.95
N HIS A 483 10.88 34.90 -11.67
CA HIS A 483 10.33 36.13 -12.26
C HIS A 483 9.91 37.16 -11.21
N TYR A 484 9.27 36.73 -10.11
CA TYR A 484 8.89 37.62 -9.02
C TYR A 484 10.11 38.25 -8.34
N PHE A 485 11.17 37.47 -8.11
CA PHE A 485 12.41 37.96 -7.50
C PHE A 485 13.08 39.06 -8.34
N ASN A 486 12.91 39.02 -9.65
CA ASN A 486 13.44 40.02 -10.58
C ASN A 486 12.59 41.30 -10.68
N LEU A 487 11.41 41.34 -10.05
CA LEU A 487 10.56 42.53 -10.01
C LEU A 487 11.06 43.56 -8.98
N LYS A 488 10.66 44.83 -9.17
CA LYS A 488 11.01 45.92 -8.25
C LYS A 488 10.40 45.71 -6.85
N GLU A 489 9.25 45.06 -6.81
CA GLU A 489 8.52 44.71 -5.59
C GLU A 489 9.33 43.77 -4.67
N ALA A 490 10.32 43.04 -5.21
CA ALA A 490 11.17 42.12 -4.48
C ALA A 490 12.52 42.71 -4.03
N GLU A 491 12.74 44.03 -4.13
CA GLU A 491 14.02 44.69 -3.79
C GLU A 491 14.50 44.36 -2.36
N ASN A 492 13.58 44.23 -1.40
CA ASN A 492 13.92 43.85 -0.03
C ASN A 492 14.49 42.42 0.07
N LEU A 493 13.98 41.50 -0.75
CA LEU A 493 14.47 40.11 -0.81
C LEU A 493 15.84 40.05 -1.48
N GLN A 494 16.07 40.86 -2.52
CA GLN A 494 17.38 40.99 -3.16
C GLN A 494 18.44 41.52 -2.18
N LYS A 495 18.10 42.53 -1.37
CA LYS A 495 18.99 43.02 -0.31
C LYS A 495 19.30 41.94 0.72
N LEU A 496 18.29 41.16 1.12
CA LEU A 496 18.48 40.06 2.07
C LEU A 496 19.41 38.97 1.51
N GLN A 497 19.26 38.60 0.23
CA GLN A 497 20.16 37.65 -0.44
C GLN A 497 21.62 38.12 -0.37
N GLN A 498 21.86 39.38 -0.74
CA GLN A 498 23.21 39.96 -0.70
C GLN A 498 23.82 39.91 0.71
N MET A 499 23.02 40.17 1.75
CA MET A 499 23.46 40.07 3.14
C MET A 499 23.84 38.62 3.51
N ILE A 500 23.03 37.64 3.13
CA ILE A 500 23.27 36.22 3.41
C ILE A 500 24.53 35.73 2.70
N GLU A 501 24.69 36.06 1.41
CA GLU A 501 25.87 35.67 0.62
C GLU A 501 27.16 36.29 1.18
N THR A 502 27.08 37.56 1.59
CA THR A 502 28.21 38.24 2.26
C THR A 502 28.56 37.56 3.59
N ALA A 503 27.57 37.23 4.42
CA ALA A 503 27.82 36.55 5.69
C ALA A 503 28.37 35.13 5.48
N SER A 504 27.86 34.39 4.48
CA SER A 504 28.28 33.03 4.16
C SER A 504 29.72 32.97 3.63
N THR A 505 30.09 33.91 2.74
CA THR A 505 31.47 34.02 2.23
C THR A 505 32.46 34.35 3.35
N VAL A 506 32.11 35.26 4.25
CA VAL A 506 32.93 35.57 5.45
C VAL A 506 33.06 34.35 6.36
N ALA A 507 31.97 33.64 6.66
CA ALA A 507 31.99 32.46 7.53
C ALA A 507 32.85 31.32 6.92
N ARG A 508 32.75 31.11 5.61
CA ARG A 508 33.57 30.14 4.89
C ARG A 508 35.06 30.47 4.98
N ALA A 509 35.44 31.72 4.72
CA ALA A 509 36.84 32.16 4.81
C ALA A 509 37.41 31.98 6.23
N CYS A 510 36.62 32.28 7.27
CA CYS A 510 36.99 32.03 8.66
C CYS A 510 37.22 30.54 8.94
N LYS A 511 36.33 29.66 8.45
CA LYS A 511 36.47 28.20 8.64
C LYS A 511 37.65 27.61 7.86
N GLU A 512 37.93 28.11 6.66
CA GLU A 512 39.12 27.71 5.90
C GLU A 512 40.41 28.10 6.65
N ALA A 513 40.48 29.30 7.24
CA ALA A 513 41.61 29.72 8.06
C ALA A 513 41.77 28.89 9.35
N GLU A 514 40.66 28.57 10.02
CA GLU A 514 40.64 27.70 11.20
C GLU A 514 41.13 26.29 10.86
N LEU A 515 40.67 25.72 9.73
CA LEU A 515 41.07 24.40 9.26
C LEU A 515 42.58 24.31 9.01
N VAL A 516 43.17 25.34 8.37
CA VAL A 516 44.62 25.42 8.14
C VAL A 516 45.38 25.39 9.48
N LEU A 517 44.91 26.14 10.48
CA LEU A 517 45.54 26.19 11.80
C LEU A 517 45.44 24.86 12.54
N ILE A 518 44.27 24.22 12.55
CA ILE A 518 44.06 22.92 13.21
C ILE A 518 44.90 21.83 12.53
N ASN A 519 44.98 21.81 11.19
CA ASN A 519 45.80 20.84 10.47
C ASN A 519 47.29 21.01 10.77
N ALA A 520 47.78 22.25 10.93
CA ALA A 520 49.15 22.50 11.34
C ALA A 520 49.43 21.96 12.77
N GLN A 521 48.50 22.16 13.70
CA GLN A 521 48.58 21.61 15.06
C GLN A 521 48.57 20.08 15.07
N TYR A 522 47.67 19.46 14.28
CA TYR A 522 47.61 18.01 14.15
C TYR A 522 48.93 17.43 13.63
N LYS A 523 49.53 18.08 12.62
CA LYS A 523 50.83 17.66 12.07
C LYS A 523 51.95 17.77 13.12
N ASP A 524 52.04 18.88 13.83
CA ASP A 524 53.02 19.07 14.93
C ASP A 524 52.87 18.02 16.04
N LEU A 525 51.64 17.74 16.48
CA LEU A 525 51.37 16.70 17.48
C LEU A 525 51.73 15.30 16.98
N THR A 526 51.47 15.00 15.71
CA THR A 526 51.82 13.72 15.09
C THR A 526 53.34 13.55 15.00
N GLU A 527 54.07 14.60 14.62
CA GLU A 527 55.54 14.59 14.60
C GLU A 527 56.12 14.41 16.01
N LYS A 528 55.55 15.07 17.03
CA LYS A 528 55.94 14.89 18.44
C LYS A 528 55.69 13.46 18.96
N LEU A 529 54.56 12.86 18.57
CA LEU A 529 54.24 11.47 18.90
C LEU A 529 55.23 10.50 18.22
N ALA A 530 55.58 10.73 16.96
CA ALA A 530 56.57 9.91 16.25
C ALA A 530 57.99 10.04 16.83
N ALA A 531 58.33 11.22 17.38
CA ALA A 531 59.62 11.48 18.02
C ALA A 531 59.72 10.93 19.46
N THR A 532 58.60 10.50 20.05
CA THR A 532 58.61 9.87 21.39
C THR A 532 58.82 8.36 21.25
N TYR A 533 59.98 7.88 21.70
CA TYR A 533 60.30 6.45 21.74
C TYR A 533 59.55 5.80 22.93
N CYS A 534 58.86 4.67 22.66
CA CYS A 534 58.22 3.88 23.70
C CYS A 534 59.29 3.12 24.50
N ASN A 535 59.46 3.47 25.78
CA ASN A 535 60.49 2.91 26.64
C ASN A 535 60.05 1.62 27.37
N GLN A 536 58.92 1.01 26.99
CA GLN A 536 58.45 -0.20 27.66
C GLN A 536 59.42 -1.36 27.42
N ARG A 537 60.21 -1.68 28.44
CA ARG A 537 60.99 -2.92 28.50
C ARG A 537 60.22 -3.93 29.33
N ARG A 538 59.87 -5.05 28.70
CA ARG A 538 59.29 -6.21 29.38
C ARG A 538 60.43 -6.97 30.05
N LEU A 539 60.43 -7.01 31.37
CA LEU A 539 61.41 -7.77 32.15
C LEU A 539 61.12 -9.28 32.03
N PRO A 540 62.12 -10.15 32.24
CA PRO A 540 61.97 -11.61 32.09
C PRO A 540 60.95 -12.27 33.04
N ASP A 541 60.52 -11.56 34.08
CA ASP A 541 59.47 -11.98 35.03
C ASP A 541 58.05 -11.65 34.54
N GLY A 542 57.92 -11.01 33.37
CA GLY A 542 56.65 -10.64 32.76
C GLY A 542 56.13 -9.26 33.18
N ASN A 543 56.81 -8.55 34.07
CA ASN A 543 56.45 -7.17 34.44
C ASN A 543 57.02 -6.16 33.43
N HIS A 544 56.31 -5.05 33.24
CA HIS A 544 56.73 -3.98 32.33
C HIS A 544 57.29 -2.83 33.17
N ASP A 545 58.51 -2.41 32.87
CA ASP A 545 59.04 -1.14 33.37
C ASP A 545 58.36 -0.03 32.55
N ILE A 546 57.65 0.88 33.21
CA ILE A 546 57.02 2.05 32.57
C ILE A 546 58.05 3.16 32.48
#